data_AF-A0A6J8B8E0-F1
#
_entry.id   AF-A0A6J8B8E0-F1
#
_cell.length_a   1.000
_cell.length_b   1.000
_cell.length_c   1.000
_cell.angle_alpha   90.00
_cell.angle_beta   90.00
_cell.angle_gamma   90.00
#
_symmetry.space_group_name_H-M   'P 1'
#
loop_
_entity.id
_entity.type
_entity.pdbx_description
1 polymer ?
#
loop_
_entity_poly.entity_id
_entity_poly.type
_entity_poly.pdbx_seq_one_letter_code
_entity_poly.pdbx_strand_id
1 'polypeptide(L)'
;MSSQIDWTNTDKPMAAGIYPEASYCHNTPVSVHYQPYCHNTPVSIHYQSYCHNTPVSIHYQSYCHNTPVSVHYQSYCHNTPVSVHYQSYCHNKPVSVHYQSYCHNTPVSIHYQSYCHNTPVSVHYQSYCHNTPVSIHYQPYCHNTPVSVHYQSYCHYTPVSVHYQCYCHNTPVSIHYQFYNTPVSVHYQSYCHNTPVSVHYQSYCHNTPVSVHYQSYCHNTPVSVNYQSYCHNTPVSVNYQSYCHKTPVSVHYQSYCHNTPVSVHYQSYCHNTPVSVHYQSYCHNTPVSVHYQPYCHNTPGSFYCGFCKEGYVGSSRTGCVLADFCLSGVHTCDSNAVCYFTGPEEYKCQCKTGWAGNGYICGEDPDQDGVPTLTISCTGPSCRRDNCANDPNSGQEDNDNDGMGDACDYDDDNDVIGDLDDNCVFVSNIVQTDSDGDGVGDVCDNCVNDANTDQTDGDGDGIGDICDSDPDGDGITSGSDNCPFVYNLDQANADGDLVGDVCDNCPYITNSAQTDTNENGIGDSCELQDSDGDGIQDTDDNCPYLANGEQSDTNGDGTGKSSGGKSVIHRLLNRDLVYLVLKGSLLFIDYLRGT
;
A
#
# COMPACT_ATOMS: atom_id res chain seq x y z
N MET A 1 -19.22 0.18 38.63
CA MET A 1 -20.29 -0.83 38.55
C MET A 1 -20.07 -1.60 37.25
N SER A 2 -19.82 -2.90 37.31
CA SER A 2 -19.70 -3.76 36.12
C SER A 2 -21.10 -4.19 35.72
N SER A 3 -21.56 -3.87 34.51
CA SER A 3 -22.80 -4.44 33.98
C SER A 3 -22.48 -5.82 33.40
N GLN A 4 -22.59 -6.86 34.22
CA GLN A 4 -22.53 -8.26 33.76
C GLN A 4 -23.93 -8.63 33.27
N ILE A 5 -24.06 -8.94 31.98
CA ILE A 5 -25.30 -9.45 31.40
C ILE A 5 -25.12 -10.96 31.23
N ASP A 6 -25.57 -11.72 32.23
CA ASP A 6 -25.59 -13.19 32.19
C ASP A 6 -26.94 -13.70 31.68
N TRP A 7 -26.95 -14.30 30.48
CA TRP A 7 -28.11 -15.03 29.97
C TRP A 7 -27.96 -16.52 30.29
N THR A 8 -28.05 -16.89 31.57
CA THR A 8 -28.05 -18.30 31.99
C THR A 8 -29.45 -18.78 32.32
N ASN A 9 -29.84 -19.91 31.71
CA ASN A 9 -30.95 -20.80 32.04
C ASN A 9 -32.40 -20.34 31.78
N THR A 10 -33.03 -20.97 30.78
CA THR A 10 -34.38 -21.52 30.95
C THR A 10 -34.49 -22.89 30.25
N ASP A 11 -34.78 -23.94 31.03
CA ASP A 11 -35.14 -25.31 30.60
C ASP A 11 -36.48 -25.40 29.82
N LYS A 12 -36.71 -24.49 28.87
CA LYS A 12 -37.84 -24.56 27.94
C LYS A 12 -37.34 -24.40 26.52
N PRO A 13 -37.95 -25.07 25.53
CA PRO A 13 -37.60 -24.89 24.13
C PRO A 13 -37.79 -23.42 23.78
N MET A 14 -36.68 -22.69 23.71
CA MET A 14 -36.66 -21.26 23.37
C MET A 14 -36.85 -21.14 21.86
N ALA A 15 -38.12 -21.12 21.44
CA ALA A 15 -38.50 -20.46 20.20
C ALA A 15 -38.49 -18.95 20.45
N ALA A 16 -37.33 -18.31 20.34
CA ALA A 16 -37.22 -16.86 20.42
C ALA A 16 -35.96 -16.39 19.68
N GLY A 17 -36.13 -15.55 18.65
CA GLY A 17 -35.07 -14.65 18.25
C GLY A 17 -34.76 -13.76 19.45
N ILE A 18 -33.57 -13.90 20.02
CA ILE A 18 -33.11 -13.02 21.08
C ILE A 18 -32.49 -11.82 20.36
N TYR A 19 -33.21 -10.70 20.40
CA TYR A 19 -32.68 -9.38 20.04
C TYR A 19 -32.15 -8.75 21.34
N PRO A 20 -30.87 -8.95 21.73
CA PRO A 20 -30.29 -8.09 22.75
C PRO A 20 -30.37 -6.64 22.26
N GLU A 21 -30.98 -5.76 23.05
CA GLU A 21 -30.99 -4.32 22.77
C GLU A 21 -29.57 -3.82 22.55
N ALA A 22 -29.40 -2.88 21.60
CA ALA A 22 -28.11 -2.27 21.30
C ALA A 22 -27.43 -1.81 22.60
N SER A 23 -26.23 -2.34 22.85
CA SER A 23 -25.49 -2.02 24.07
C SER A 23 -24.74 -0.70 23.87
N TYR A 24 -25.22 0.38 24.49
CA TYR A 24 -24.49 1.65 24.58
C TYR A 24 -23.63 1.64 25.83
N CYS A 25 -22.32 1.76 25.68
CA CYS A 25 -21.37 1.59 26.77
C CYS A 25 -20.43 2.80 26.82
N HIS A 26 -20.39 3.48 27.97
CA HIS A 26 -19.57 4.66 28.17
C HIS A 26 -18.97 4.64 29.58
N ASN A 27 -17.65 4.68 29.67
CA ASN A 27 -16.85 4.64 30.91
C ASN A 27 -17.12 3.47 31.90
N THR A 28 -17.90 2.44 31.53
CA THR A 28 -18.05 1.19 32.26
C THR A 28 -17.72 -0.04 31.41
N PRO A 29 -16.85 -0.95 31.89
CA PRO A 29 -16.56 -2.21 31.19
C PRO A 29 -17.81 -3.06 30.99
N VAL A 30 -17.89 -3.73 29.83
CA VAL A 30 -19.00 -4.60 29.48
C VAL A 30 -18.51 -6.02 29.20
N SER A 31 -19.11 -6.97 29.90
CA SER A 31 -18.89 -8.40 29.70
C SER A 31 -20.21 -9.08 29.36
N VAL A 32 -20.26 -9.74 28.20
CA VAL A 32 -21.44 -10.50 27.74
C VAL A 32 -21.10 -11.98 27.74
N HIS A 33 -21.86 -12.77 28.49
CA HIS A 33 -21.74 -14.22 28.53
C HIS A 33 -23.01 -14.86 27.97
N TYR A 34 -22.85 -15.71 26.96
CA TYR A 34 -23.97 -16.41 26.33
C TYR A 34 -23.67 -17.90 26.15
N GLN A 35 -24.45 -18.77 26.82
CA GLN A 35 -24.22 -20.21 26.88
C GLN A 35 -25.46 -21.06 26.54
N PRO A 36 -25.90 -21.11 25.26
CA PRO A 36 -27.12 -21.80 24.89
C PRO A 36 -26.90 -23.32 24.73
N TYR A 37 -27.90 -24.08 25.18
CA TYR A 37 -28.10 -25.49 24.82
C TYR A 37 -29.29 -25.59 23.89
N CYS A 38 -29.07 -26.01 22.65
CA CYS A 38 -30.08 -25.93 21.60
C CYS A 38 -30.32 -27.27 20.89
N HIS A 39 -31.59 -27.63 20.69
CA HIS A 39 -31.97 -28.92 20.11
C HIS A 39 -33.22 -28.79 19.24
N ASN A 40 -33.11 -29.12 17.96
CA ASN A 40 -34.19 -29.11 16.95
C ASN A 40 -34.87 -27.74 16.67
N THR A 41 -34.43 -26.65 17.29
CA THR A 41 -35.07 -25.33 17.15
C THR A 41 -34.05 -24.31 16.68
N PRO A 42 -34.26 -23.64 15.52
CA PRO A 42 -33.32 -22.64 14.99
C PRO A 42 -32.96 -21.56 16.01
N VAL A 43 -31.69 -21.18 16.05
CA VAL A 43 -31.17 -20.11 16.88
C VAL A 43 -30.63 -19.00 15.98
N SER A 44 -31.14 -17.79 16.16
CA SER A 44 -30.62 -16.59 15.51
C SER A 44 -30.26 -15.57 16.57
N ILE A 45 -29.06 -15.03 16.48
CA ILE A 45 -28.51 -14.08 17.44
C ILE A 45 -28.06 -12.86 16.66
N HIS A 46 -28.55 -11.70 17.06
CA HIS A 46 -28.15 -10.43 16.49
C HIS A 46 -27.67 -9.52 17.62
N TYR A 47 -26.39 -9.19 17.65
CA TYR A 47 -25.84 -8.31 18.69
C TYR A 47 -25.19 -7.08 18.05
N GLN A 48 -25.55 -5.90 18.58
CA GLN A 48 -24.96 -4.62 18.23
C GLN A 48 -24.43 -3.92 19.47
N SER A 49 -23.23 -3.33 19.35
CA SER A 49 -22.60 -2.56 20.42
C SER A 49 -22.05 -1.22 19.92
N TYR A 50 -22.18 -0.20 20.75
CA TYR A 50 -21.62 1.14 20.58
C TYR A 50 -20.86 1.49 21.85
N CYS A 51 -19.53 1.38 21.81
CA CYS A 51 -18.70 1.45 23.01
C CYS A 51 -17.59 2.50 22.88
N HIS A 52 -17.46 3.34 23.92
CA HIS A 52 -16.50 4.43 23.97
C HIS A 52 -15.75 4.43 25.32
N ASN A 53 -14.42 4.45 25.26
CA ASN A 53 -13.50 4.46 26.41
C ASN A 53 -13.70 3.31 27.42
N THR A 54 -14.10 2.10 26.97
CA THR A 54 -14.43 0.98 27.86
C THR A 54 -14.06 -0.37 27.28
N PRO A 55 -13.37 -1.27 27.99
CA PRO A 55 -13.15 -2.63 27.49
C PRO A 55 -14.46 -3.40 27.27
N VAL A 56 -14.53 -4.13 26.16
CA VAL A 56 -15.64 -5.04 25.82
C VAL A 56 -15.11 -6.46 25.72
N SER A 57 -15.69 -7.37 26.50
CA SER A 57 -15.38 -8.80 26.46
C SER A 57 -16.63 -9.62 26.18
N ILE A 58 -16.61 -10.42 25.13
CA ILE A 58 -17.73 -11.28 24.75
C ILE A 58 -17.29 -12.73 24.79
N HIS A 59 -18.03 -13.53 25.54
CA HIS A 59 -17.81 -14.96 25.63
C HIS A 59 -19.07 -15.72 25.20
N TYR A 60 -18.98 -16.35 24.04
CA TYR A 60 -20.03 -17.17 23.47
C TYR A 60 -19.63 -18.64 23.52
N GLN A 61 -20.47 -19.49 24.11
CA GLN A 61 -20.24 -20.94 24.15
C GLN A 61 -21.53 -21.73 23.89
N SER A 62 -21.68 -22.35 22.73
CA SER A 62 -22.92 -23.07 22.37
C SER A 62 -22.77 -24.58 22.24
N TYR A 63 -23.85 -25.29 22.57
CA TYR A 63 -24.00 -26.73 22.34
C TYR A 63 -25.29 -26.99 21.58
N CYS A 64 -25.16 -27.29 20.29
CA CYS A 64 -26.28 -27.27 19.36
C CYS A 64 -26.37 -28.54 18.52
N HIS A 65 -27.48 -29.26 18.69
CA HIS A 65 -27.73 -30.52 18.00
C HIS A 65 -28.96 -30.42 17.10
N ASN A 66 -28.78 -30.73 15.81
CA ASN A 66 -29.82 -30.69 14.81
C ASN A 66 -30.56 -29.33 14.76
N THR A 67 -29.81 -28.26 15.00
CA THR A 67 -30.30 -26.88 15.05
C THR A 67 -29.48 -26.00 14.11
N PRO A 68 -30.12 -25.29 13.16
CA PRO A 68 -29.45 -24.20 12.43
C PRO A 68 -29.10 -23.05 13.38
N VAL A 69 -27.87 -22.55 13.29
CA VAL A 69 -27.39 -21.41 14.10
C VAL A 69 -26.96 -20.28 13.17
N SER A 70 -27.49 -19.08 13.39
CA SER A 70 -27.06 -17.84 12.74
C SER A 70 -26.61 -16.84 13.79
N VAL A 71 -25.40 -16.31 13.66
CA VAL A 71 -24.86 -15.28 14.55
C VAL A 71 -24.47 -14.07 13.71
N HIS A 72 -25.07 -12.93 14.00
CA HIS A 72 -24.72 -11.64 13.43
C HIS A 72 -24.20 -10.73 14.54
N TYR A 73 -22.95 -10.30 14.44
CA TYR A 73 -22.31 -9.42 15.39
C TYR A 73 -21.81 -8.16 14.70
N GLN A 74 -22.16 -7.00 15.26
CA GLN A 74 -21.72 -5.71 14.78
C GLN A 74 -21.23 -4.85 15.95
N SER A 75 -20.03 -4.28 15.82
CA SER A 75 -19.47 -3.40 16.86
C SER A 75 -18.96 -2.09 16.29
N TYR A 76 -19.30 -1.01 16.99
CA TYR A 76 -18.74 0.33 16.81
C TYR A 76 -17.93 0.66 18.05
N CYS A 77 -16.62 0.79 17.89
CA CYS A 77 -15.71 0.89 19.02
C CYS A 77 -14.69 2.03 18.86
N HIS A 78 -14.55 2.83 19.92
CA HIS A 78 -13.59 3.95 19.96
C HIS A 78 -12.84 3.93 21.29
N ASN A 79 -11.51 3.88 21.25
CA ASN A 79 -10.64 3.77 22.43
C ASN A 79 -11.04 2.64 23.40
N THR A 80 -11.47 1.49 22.86
CA THR A 80 -12.25 0.48 23.59
C THR A 80 -11.76 -0.93 23.26
N PRO A 81 -10.76 -1.50 23.96
CA PRO A 81 -10.27 -2.84 23.65
C PRO A 81 -11.40 -3.88 23.54
N VAL A 82 -11.48 -4.57 22.39
CA VAL A 82 -12.51 -5.58 22.12
C VAL A 82 -11.87 -6.97 22.13
N SER A 83 -12.40 -7.86 22.98
CA SER A 83 -12.03 -9.28 23.01
C SER A 83 -13.26 -10.14 22.80
N VAL A 84 -13.22 -11.00 21.77
CA VAL A 84 -14.30 -11.94 21.46
C VAL A 84 -13.78 -13.36 21.52
N HIS A 85 -14.39 -14.18 22.38
CA HIS A 85 -14.13 -15.61 22.48
C HIS A 85 -15.39 -16.37 22.08
N TYR A 86 -15.31 -17.13 21.00
CA TYR A 86 -16.40 -17.91 20.45
C TYR A 86 -16.04 -19.40 20.45
N GLN A 87 -16.84 -20.21 21.14
CA GLN A 87 -16.71 -21.65 21.16
C GLN A 87 -18.04 -22.30 20.76
N SER A 88 -18.04 -23.20 19.77
CA SER A 88 -19.26 -23.90 19.36
C SER A 88 -19.07 -25.41 19.22
N TYR A 89 -20.08 -26.15 19.67
CA TYR A 89 -20.23 -27.57 19.44
C TYR A 89 -21.48 -27.79 18.60
N CYS A 90 -21.32 -28.26 17.37
CA CYS A 90 -22.40 -28.25 16.38
C CYS A 90 -22.57 -29.59 15.65
N HIS A 91 -23.82 -30.02 15.44
CA HIS A 91 -24.13 -31.31 14.82
C HIS A 91 -25.32 -31.24 13.86
N ASN A 92 -25.16 -31.82 12.66
CA ASN A 92 -26.16 -32.05 11.59
C ASN A 92 -26.77 -30.85 10.86
N LYS A 93 -26.74 -29.64 11.41
CA LYS A 93 -27.43 -28.46 10.86
C LYS A 93 -26.50 -27.25 10.77
N PRO A 94 -26.67 -26.39 9.75
CA PRO A 94 -25.67 -25.39 9.38
C PRO A 94 -25.45 -24.32 10.45
N VAL A 95 -24.21 -23.83 10.51
CA VAL A 95 -23.80 -22.68 11.32
C VAL A 95 -23.31 -21.57 10.41
N SER A 96 -23.87 -20.37 10.56
CA SER A 96 -23.42 -19.15 9.89
C SER A 96 -23.02 -18.11 10.92
N VAL A 97 -21.83 -17.51 10.74
CA VAL A 97 -21.32 -16.43 11.59
C VAL A 97 -20.94 -15.26 10.71
N HIS A 98 -21.52 -14.10 10.97
CA HIS A 98 -21.19 -12.83 10.36
C HIS A 98 -20.69 -11.87 11.43
N TYR A 99 -19.46 -11.39 11.29
CA TYR A 99 -18.85 -10.44 12.19
C TYR A 99 -18.42 -9.20 11.42
N GLN A 100 -18.86 -8.04 11.91
CA GLN A 100 -18.54 -6.74 11.34
C GLN A 100 -18.08 -5.77 12.43
N SER A 101 -16.94 -5.12 12.24
CA SER A 101 -16.42 -4.15 13.22
C SER A 101 -15.98 -2.85 12.56
N TYR A 102 -16.32 -1.74 13.22
CA TYR A 102 -15.91 -0.38 12.92
C TYR A 102 -15.17 0.18 14.13
N CYS A 103 -13.84 0.23 14.04
CA CYS A 103 -13.02 0.44 15.23
C CYS A 103 -11.90 1.45 15.01
N HIS A 104 -11.77 2.38 15.96
CA HIS A 104 -10.78 3.45 15.93
C HIS A 104 -9.96 3.42 17.23
N ASN A 105 -8.63 3.52 17.11
CA ASN A 105 -7.68 3.53 18.24
C ASN A 105 -7.90 2.39 19.24
N THR A 106 -8.20 1.20 18.75
CA THR A 106 -8.71 0.10 19.58
C THR A 106 -8.07 -1.22 19.20
N PRO A 107 -7.43 -1.98 20.10
CA PRO A 107 -7.04 -3.35 19.77
C PRO A 107 -8.27 -4.27 19.71
N VAL A 108 -8.35 -5.08 18.65
CA VAL A 108 -9.39 -6.11 18.48
C VAL A 108 -8.75 -7.49 18.48
N SER A 109 -9.16 -8.35 19.41
CA SER A 109 -8.69 -9.75 19.51
C SER A 109 -9.87 -10.71 19.42
N ILE A 110 -9.81 -11.66 18.49
CA ILE A 110 -10.88 -12.63 18.26
C ILE A 110 -10.31 -14.03 18.29
N HIS A 111 -10.90 -14.86 19.12
CA HIS A 111 -10.60 -16.29 19.20
C HIS A 111 -11.86 -17.07 18.89
N TYR A 112 -11.78 -17.90 17.84
CA TYR A 112 -12.88 -18.73 17.40
C TYR A 112 -12.45 -20.19 17.38
N GLN A 113 -13.23 -21.03 18.07
CA GLN A 113 -13.04 -22.46 18.12
C GLN A 113 -14.35 -23.18 17.85
N SER A 114 -14.36 -24.14 16.94
CA SER A 114 -15.57 -24.92 16.64
C SER A 114 -15.28 -26.41 16.53
N TYR A 115 -16.25 -27.20 16.99
CA TYR A 115 -16.25 -28.66 16.95
C TYR A 115 -17.52 -29.12 16.25
N CYS A 116 -17.40 -29.42 14.96
CA CYS A 116 -18.56 -29.56 14.09
C CYS A 116 -18.54 -30.85 13.28
N HIS A 117 -19.64 -31.60 13.38
CA HIS A 117 -19.79 -32.90 12.72
C HIS A 117 -21.07 -32.96 11.89
N ASN A 118 -20.93 -33.32 10.61
CA ASN A 118 -22.01 -33.29 9.61
C ASN A 118 -22.72 -31.92 9.49
N THR A 119 -21.99 -30.83 9.68
CA THR A 119 -22.56 -29.48 9.75
C THR A 119 -21.84 -28.54 8.79
N PRO A 120 -22.50 -27.93 7.80
CA PRO A 120 -21.88 -26.87 7.03
C PRO A 120 -21.59 -25.64 7.91
N VAL A 121 -20.38 -25.08 7.83
CA VAL A 121 -19.97 -23.88 8.57
C VAL A 121 -19.57 -22.78 7.58
N SER A 122 -20.18 -21.60 7.71
CA SER A 122 -19.82 -20.40 6.97
C SER A 122 -19.45 -19.29 7.93
N VAL A 123 -18.28 -18.67 7.73
CA VAL A 123 -17.82 -17.54 8.53
C VAL A 123 -17.46 -16.38 7.61
N HIS A 124 -18.06 -15.23 7.86
CA HIS A 124 -17.77 -13.98 7.18
C HIS A 124 -17.27 -12.96 8.21
N TYR A 125 -16.07 -12.43 7.97
CA TYR A 125 -15.46 -11.42 8.81
C TYR A 125 -15.16 -10.18 7.98
N GLN A 126 -15.57 -9.02 8.48
CA GLN A 126 -15.34 -7.74 7.86
C GLN A 126 -14.91 -6.69 8.90
N SER A 127 -13.71 -6.13 8.75
CA SER A 127 -13.21 -5.07 9.63
C SER A 127 -12.93 -3.78 8.86
N TYR A 128 -13.42 -2.69 9.44
CA TYR A 128 -13.09 -1.32 9.08
C TYR A 128 -12.37 -0.71 10.27
N CYS A 129 -11.09 -0.39 10.12
CA CYS A 129 -10.33 0.04 11.28
C CYS A 129 -9.22 1.06 11.03
N HIS A 130 -9.00 1.94 11.99
CA HIS A 130 -7.99 2.98 11.91
C HIS A 130 -7.19 2.99 13.20
N ASN A 131 -5.86 2.92 13.07
CA ASN A 131 -4.95 2.79 14.21
C ASN A 131 -5.40 1.71 15.22
N THR A 132 -5.85 0.58 14.69
CA THR A 132 -6.48 -0.52 15.43
C THR A 132 -5.80 -1.83 15.03
N PRO A 133 -4.92 -2.39 15.87
CA PRO A 133 -4.33 -3.70 15.59
C PRO A 133 -5.40 -4.79 15.73
N VAL A 134 -5.49 -5.67 14.73
CA VAL A 134 -6.47 -6.76 14.69
C VAL A 134 -5.73 -8.09 14.76
N SER A 135 -6.07 -8.93 15.74
CA SER A 135 -5.53 -10.28 15.89
C SER A 135 -6.65 -11.31 15.92
N ILE A 136 -6.58 -12.28 15.01
CA ILE A 136 -7.63 -13.29 14.84
C ILE A 136 -7.02 -14.67 14.87
N HIS A 137 -7.62 -15.53 15.69
CA HIS A 137 -7.23 -16.92 15.82
C HIS A 137 -8.43 -17.83 15.55
N TYR A 138 -8.35 -18.63 14.50
CA TYR A 138 -9.45 -19.50 14.05
C TYR A 138 -9.02 -20.97 14.07
N GLN A 139 -9.67 -21.77 14.93
CA GLN A 139 -9.35 -23.18 15.18
C GLN A 139 -10.55 -24.12 15.02
N PRO A 140 -10.90 -24.50 13.78
CA PRO A 140 -12.00 -25.41 13.53
C PRO A 140 -11.57 -26.89 13.55
N TYR A 141 -12.42 -27.73 14.14
CA TYR A 141 -12.34 -29.18 14.12
C TYR A 141 -13.56 -29.72 13.37
N CYS A 142 -13.33 -30.29 12.19
CA CYS A 142 -14.40 -30.60 11.23
C CYS A 142 -14.36 -32.05 10.78
N HIS A 143 -15.52 -32.72 10.84
CA HIS A 143 -15.70 -34.06 10.30
C HIS A 143 -16.98 -34.11 9.46
N ASN A 144 -16.83 -34.38 8.15
CA ASN A 144 -17.92 -34.30 7.16
C ASN A 144 -18.67 -32.94 7.15
N THR A 145 -17.93 -31.84 7.34
CA THR A 145 -18.47 -30.51 7.70
C THR A 145 -17.90 -29.47 6.75
N PRO A 146 -18.50 -29.19 5.58
CA PRO A 146 -17.99 -28.17 4.65
C PRO A 146 -17.71 -26.84 5.35
N VAL A 147 -16.52 -26.27 5.16
CA VAL A 147 -16.13 -24.98 5.77
C VAL A 147 -15.86 -23.95 4.69
N SER A 148 -16.51 -22.80 4.80
CA SER A 148 -16.23 -21.59 4.01
C SER A 148 -15.87 -20.44 4.95
N VAL A 149 -14.71 -19.82 4.74
CA VAL A 149 -14.27 -18.64 5.50
C VAL A 149 -13.95 -17.51 4.55
N HIS A 150 -14.54 -16.35 4.80
CA HIS A 150 -14.29 -15.13 4.06
C HIS A 150 -13.82 -14.03 5.01
N TYR A 151 -12.66 -13.47 4.72
CA TYR A 151 -12.03 -12.43 5.52
C TYR A 151 -11.78 -11.19 4.67
N GLN A 152 -12.32 -10.06 5.09
CA GLN A 152 -12.10 -8.76 4.47
C GLN A 152 -11.66 -7.74 5.52
N SER A 153 -10.56 -7.03 5.25
CA SER A 153 -10.07 -5.98 6.12
C SER A 153 -9.71 -4.72 5.35
N TYR A 154 -10.33 -3.63 5.77
CA TYR A 154 -10.08 -2.26 5.33
C TYR A 154 -9.52 -1.51 6.53
N CYS A 155 -8.21 -1.58 6.74
CA CYS A 155 -7.61 -0.84 7.83
C CYS A 155 -6.41 0.00 7.41
N HIS A 156 -6.05 0.96 8.25
CA HIS A 156 -4.96 1.88 7.98
C HIS A 156 -4.07 2.02 9.21
N TYR A 157 -2.76 2.11 8.97
CA TYR A 157 -1.70 2.40 9.94
C TYR A 157 -1.46 1.33 11.03
N THR A 158 -2.17 0.19 11.01
CA THR A 158 -1.99 -0.88 12.00
C THR A 158 -1.96 -2.29 11.43
N PRO A 159 -1.24 -3.21 12.10
CA PRO A 159 -1.08 -4.57 11.63
C PRO A 159 -2.35 -5.40 11.83
N VAL A 160 -2.63 -6.25 10.83
CA VAL A 160 -3.62 -7.31 10.88
C VAL A 160 -2.90 -8.65 10.91
N SER A 161 -3.12 -9.41 11.98
CA SER A 161 -2.58 -10.75 12.16
C SER A 161 -3.69 -11.80 12.14
N VAL A 162 -3.62 -12.75 11.22
CA VAL A 162 -4.58 -13.85 11.11
C VAL A 162 -3.85 -15.18 11.28
N HIS A 163 -4.22 -15.91 12.31
CA HIS A 163 -3.75 -17.27 12.57
C HIS A 163 -4.90 -18.27 12.36
N TYR A 164 -4.78 -19.10 11.33
CA TYR A 164 -5.76 -20.13 10.99
C TYR A 164 -5.13 -21.51 11.19
N GLN A 165 -5.76 -22.37 11.98
CA GLN A 165 -5.28 -23.73 12.23
C GLN A 165 -6.43 -24.73 12.24
N CYS A 166 -6.56 -25.55 11.18
CA CYS A 166 -7.68 -26.49 11.05
C CYS A 166 -7.28 -27.97 11.15
N TYR A 167 -8.23 -28.78 11.63
CA TYR A 167 -8.18 -30.23 11.63
C TYR A 167 -9.45 -30.78 10.94
N CYS A 168 -9.32 -31.21 9.69
CA CYS A 168 -10.48 -31.52 8.84
C CYS A 168 -10.40 -32.91 8.19
N HIS A 169 -11.45 -33.71 8.38
CA HIS A 169 -11.60 -35.04 7.79
C HIS A 169 -12.83 -35.11 6.89
N ASN A 170 -12.68 -35.65 5.66
CA ASN A 170 -13.75 -35.83 4.66
C ASN A 170 -14.57 -34.56 4.39
N THR A 171 -13.91 -33.40 4.27
CA THR A 171 -14.57 -32.09 4.32
C THR A 171 -14.00 -31.15 3.26
N PRO A 172 -14.77 -30.46 2.41
CA PRO A 172 -14.20 -29.39 1.61
C PRO A 172 -13.96 -28.13 2.47
N VAL A 173 -12.79 -27.50 2.31
CA VAL A 173 -12.43 -26.23 2.96
C VAL A 173 -12.12 -25.18 1.90
N SER A 174 -12.82 -24.05 1.96
CA SER A 174 -12.58 -22.89 1.10
C SER A 174 -12.32 -21.66 1.95
N ILE A 175 -11.24 -20.94 1.67
CA ILE A 175 -10.86 -19.74 2.41
C ILE A 175 -10.49 -18.64 1.43
N HIS A 176 -11.00 -17.44 1.71
CA HIS A 176 -10.73 -16.25 0.94
C HIS A 176 -10.31 -15.12 1.88
N TYR A 177 -9.11 -14.60 1.67
CA TYR A 177 -8.56 -13.46 2.39
C TYR A 177 -8.43 -12.26 1.46
N GLN A 178 -8.91 -11.09 1.89
CA GLN A 178 -8.74 -9.81 1.21
C GLN A 178 -8.32 -8.73 2.20
N PHE A 179 -7.23 -8.03 1.87
CA PHE A 179 -6.67 -6.96 2.69
C PHE A 179 -6.41 -5.71 1.86
N TYR A 180 -6.73 -4.55 2.42
CA TYR A 180 -6.52 -3.23 1.81
C TYR A 180 -5.68 -2.35 2.74
N ASN A 181 -4.59 -1.80 2.21
CA ASN A 181 -3.72 -0.75 2.81
C ASN A 181 -3.29 -0.97 4.28
N THR A 182 -3.01 -2.22 4.65
CA THR A 182 -2.56 -2.63 5.99
C THR A 182 -1.26 -3.41 5.96
N PRO A 183 -0.44 -3.35 7.04
CA PRO A 183 0.56 -4.37 7.30
C PRO A 183 -0.15 -5.70 7.63
N VAL A 184 0.15 -6.76 6.89
CA VAL A 184 -0.56 -8.05 7.02
C VAL A 184 0.41 -9.16 7.40
N SER A 185 0.03 -9.96 8.41
CA SER A 185 0.69 -11.21 8.75
C SER A 185 -0.33 -12.35 8.78
N VAL A 186 -0.31 -13.24 7.80
CA VAL A 186 -1.16 -14.44 7.79
C VAL A 186 -0.33 -15.68 8.10
N HIS A 187 -0.74 -16.45 9.10
CA HIS A 187 -0.23 -17.78 9.39
C HIS A 187 -1.35 -18.81 9.19
N TYR A 188 -1.25 -19.59 8.11
CA TYR A 188 -2.17 -20.65 7.77
C TYR A 188 -1.55 -22.02 8.04
N GLN A 189 -2.25 -22.85 8.80
CA GLN A 189 -1.87 -24.23 9.08
C GLN A 189 -3.06 -25.18 8.91
N SER A 190 -2.88 -26.28 8.16
CA SER A 190 -3.96 -27.26 7.98
C SER A 190 -3.51 -28.71 8.08
N TYR A 191 -4.39 -29.52 8.69
CA TYR A 191 -4.25 -30.97 8.80
C TYR A 191 -5.48 -31.63 8.17
N CYS A 192 -5.31 -32.23 7.00
CA CYS A 192 -6.41 -32.61 6.13
C CYS A 192 -6.30 -34.06 5.63
N HIS A 193 -7.41 -34.81 5.70
CA HIS A 193 -7.49 -36.17 5.16
C HIS A 193 -8.81 -36.33 4.40
N ASN A 194 -8.75 -36.69 3.11
CA ASN A 194 -9.91 -36.74 2.19
C ASN A 194 -10.75 -35.43 2.13
N THR A 195 -10.10 -34.32 2.46
CA THR A 195 -10.60 -32.93 2.50
C THR A 195 -9.97 -32.09 1.37
N PRO A 196 -10.68 -31.76 0.28
CA PRO A 196 -10.23 -30.78 -0.71
C PRO A 196 -10.03 -29.40 -0.06
N VAL A 197 -8.93 -28.72 -0.38
CA VAL A 197 -8.62 -27.40 0.19
C VAL A 197 -8.41 -26.38 -0.93
N SER A 198 -9.10 -25.24 -0.85
CA SER A 198 -8.89 -24.08 -1.71
C SER A 198 -8.62 -22.85 -0.86
N VAL A 199 -7.49 -22.19 -1.06
CA VAL A 199 -7.13 -20.94 -0.37
C VAL A 199 -6.85 -19.86 -1.40
N HIS A 200 -7.50 -18.73 -1.24
CA HIS A 200 -7.31 -17.55 -2.08
C HIS A 200 -6.87 -16.37 -1.21
N TYR A 201 -5.76 -15.76 -1.58
CA TYR A 201 -5.21 -14.60 -0.91
C TYR A 201 -5.13 -13.43 -1.88
N GLN A 202 -5.66 -12.28 -1.49
CA GLN A 202 -5.62 -11.05 -2.26
C GLN A 202 -5.23 -9.88 -1.35
N SER A 203 -4.26 -9.08 -1.81
CA SER A 203 -3.81 -7.90 -1.06
C SER A 203 -3.58 -6.71 -1.96
N TYR A 204 -3.99 -5.54 -1.46
CA TYR A 204 -3.72 -4.23 -2.03
C TYR A 204 -2.93 -3.46 -0.98
N CYS A 205 -1.67 -3.11 -1.27
CA CYS A 205 -0.78 -2.57 -0.26
C CYS A 205 0.04 -1.37 -0.74
N HIS A 206 0.16 -0.35 0.10
CA HIS A 206 0.90 0.87 -0.19
C HIS A 206 1.66 1.29 1.07
N ASN A 207 2.99 1.30 1.04
CA ASN A 207 3.86 1.55 2.20
C ASN A 207 3.63 0.59 3.39
N THR A 208 2.94 -0.54 3.20
CA THR A 208 2.60 -1.48 4.28
C THR A 208 3.06 -2.90 3.98
N PRO A 209 3.87 -3.55 4.84
CA PRO A 209 4.48 -4.84 4.53
C PRO A 209 3.48 -5.99 4.57
N VAL A 210 3.67 -6.98 3.69
CA VAL A 210 2.83 -8.19 3.64
C VAL A 210 3.68 -9.43 3.88
N SER A 211 3.27 -10.26 4.84
CA SER A 211 3.90 -11.54 5.16
C SER A 211 2.86 -12.66 5.22
N VAL A 212 3.04 -13.70 4.40
CA VAL A 212 2.17 -14.88 4.41
C VAL A 212 2.98 -16.14 4.64
N HIS A 213 2.63 -16.90 5.67
CA HIS A 213 3.17 -18.22 5.97
C HIS A 213 2.08 -19.27 5.82
N TYR A 214 2.23 -20.14 4.82
CA TYR A 214 1.31 -21.23 4.52
C TYR A 214 1.97 -22.57 4.83
N GLN A 215 1.32 -23.39 5.65
CA GLN A 215 1.76 -24.75 5.96
C GLN A 215 0.59 -25.75 5.87
N SER A 216 0.74 -26.83 5.09
CA SER A 216 -0.30 -27.87 4.99
C SER A 216 0.22 -29.30 5.12
N TYR A 217 -0.59 -30.15 5.74
CA TYR A 217 -0.35 -31.58 5.94
C TYR A 217 -1.57 -32.36 5.40
N CYS A 218 -1.49 -32.81 4.15
CA CYS A 218 -2.64 -33.31 3.41
C CYS A 218 -2.44 -34.73 2.87
N HIS A 219 -3.46 -35.59 3.01
CA HIS A 219 -3.46 -36.95 2.46
C HIS A 219 -4.71 -37.24 1.63
N ASN A 220 -4.49 -37.72 0.39
CA ASN A 220 -5.52 -38.18 -0.55
C ASN A 220 -6.54 -37.11 -0.99
N THR A 221 -6.06 -35.90 -1.31
CA THR A 221 -6.90 -34.71 -1.54
C THR A 221 -6.30 -33.73 -2.54
N PRO A 222 -7.07 -32.99 -3.34
CA PRO A 222 -6.51 -31.85 -4.08
C PRO A 222 -6.35 -30.62 -3.16
N VAL A 223 -5.23 -29.91 -3.32
CA VAL A 223 -4.97 -28.60 -2.68
C VAL A 223 -4.72 -27.56 -3.76
N SER A 224 -5.46 -26.46 -3.71
CA SER A 224 -5.29 -25.30 -4.58
C SER A 224 -5.01 -24.05 -3.74
N VAL A 225 -3.97 -23.31 -4.09
CA VAL A 225 -3.65 -22.04 -3.44
C VAL A 225 -3.42 -20.98 -4.51
N ASN A 226 -4.16 -19.88 -4.44
CA ASN A 226 -3.99 -18.72 -5.31
C ASN A 226 -3.58 -17.51 -4.48
N TYR A 227 -2.49 -16.85 -4.89
CA TYR A 227 -1.97 -15.65 -4.26
C TYR A 227 -1.93 -14.51 -5.28
N GLN A 228 -2.57 -13.40 -4.95
CA GLN A 228 -2.58 -12.18 -5.76
C GLN A 228 -2.20 -10.97 -4.89
N SER A 229 -1.29 -10.13 -5.39
CA SER A 229 -0.89 -8.90 -4.68
C SER A 229 -0.67 -7.74 -5.63
N TYR A 230 -1.05 -6.54 -5.17
CA TYR A 230 -0.89 -5.26 -5.86
C TYR A 230 -0.23 -4.29 -4.87
N CYS A 231 1.09 -4.08 -4.99
CA CYS A 231 1.86 -3.49 -3.91
C CYS A 231 2.88 -2.43 -4.37
N HIS A 232 2.86 -1.27 -3.72
CA HIS A 232 3.73 -0.12 -4.01
C HIS A 232 4.57 0.27 -2.79
N ASN A 233 5.87 0.51 -3.00
CA ASN A 233 6.83 0.98 -1.98
C ASN A 233 6.86 0.14 -0.68
N THR A 234 6.77 -1.19 -0.77
CA THR A 234 6.68 -2.03 0.43
C THR A 234 7.16 -3.46 0.21
N PRO A 235 7.79 -4.15 1.19
CA PRO A 235 8.21 -5.52 0.99
C PRO A 235 7.05 -6.54 1.08
N VAL A 236 7.09 -7.54 0.20
CA VAL A 236 6.17 -8.69 0.21
C VAL A 236 6.96 -9.98 0.41
N SER A 237 6.59 -10.76 1.43
CA SER A 237 7.21 -12.06 1.75
C SER A 237 6.17 -13.18 1.80
N VAL A 238 6.39 -14.25 1.04
CA VAL A 238 5.53 -15.44 1.05
C VAL A 238 6.36 -16.68 1.28
N ASN A 239 6.02 -17.44 2.31
CA ASN A 239 6.61 -18.74 2.61
C ASN A 239 5.54 -19.83 2.50
N TYR A 240 5.73 -20.75 1.57
CA TYR A 240 4.84 -21.87 1.31
C TYR A 240 5.54 -23.17 1.67
N GLN A 241 4.90 -23.96 2.52
CA GLN A 241 5.32 -25.32 2.87
C GLN A 241 4.14 -26.30 2.75
N SER A 242 4.33 -27.40 2.04
CA SER A 242 3.33 -28.48 2.01
C SER A 242 3.94 -29.87 2.20
N TYR A 243 3.21 -30.73 2.90
CA TYR A 243 3.53 -32.13 3.12
C TYR A 243 2.36 -32.95 2.61
N CYS A 244 2.59 -33.76 1.56
CA CYS A 244 1.48 -34.37 0.86
C CYS A 244 1.71 -35.82 0.40
N HIS A 245 0.64 -36.62 0.38
CA HIS A 245 0.69 -38.01 -0.10
C HIS A 245 -0.61 -38.36 -0.84
N LYS A 246 -0.50 -38.76 -2.12
CA LYS A 246 -1.66 -38.95 -3.03
C LYS A 246 -2.59 -37.71 -3.15
N THR A 247 -2.06 -36.54 -2.85
CA THR A 247 -2.67 -35.21 -2.96
C THR A 247 -2.07 -34.40 -4.12
N PRO A 248 -2.81 -34.14 -5.22
CA PRO A 248 -2.41 -33.16 -6.22
C PRO A 248 -2.35 -31.75 -5.62
N VAL A 249 -1.29 -30.98 -5.91
CA VAL A 249 -1.13 -29.61 -5.42
C VAL A 249 -1.00 -28.65 -6.60
N SER A 250 -1.80 -27.57 -6.59
CA SER A 250 -1.71 -26.48 -7.55
C SER A 250 -1.49 -25.16 -6.81
N VAL A 251 -0.44 -24.44 -7.13
CA VAL A 251 -0.16 -23.11 -6.58
C VAL A 251 -0.03 -22.10 -7.71
N HIS A 252 -0.80 -21.03 -7.62
CA HIS A 252 -0.77 -19.91 -8.54
C HIS A 252 -0.33 -18.65 -7.77
N TYR A 253 0.73 -18.01 -8.22
CA TYR A 253 1.23 -16.77 -7.64
C TYR A 253 1.26 -15.68 -8.70
N GLN A 254 0.65 -14.54 -8.38
CA GLN A 254 0.61 -13.36 -9.23
C GLN A 254 0.91 -12.10 -8.42
N SER A 255 1.86 -11.28 -8.86
CA SER A 255 2.15 -10.00 -8.19
C SER A 255 2.32 -8.85 -9.18
N TYR A 256 1.78 -7.69 -8.82
CA TYR A 256 1.99 -6.41 -9.49
C TYR A 256 2.71 -5.50 -8.51
N CYS A 257 3.90 -5.02 -8.88
CA CYS A 257 4.76 -4.34 -7.93
C CYS A 257 5.57 -3.18 -8.51
N HIS A 258 5.77 -2.13 -7.70
CA HIS A 258 6.59 -0.96 -8.05
C HIS A 258 7.33 -0.50 -6.81
N ASN A 259 8.66 -0.43 -6.87
CA ASN A 259 9.54 -0.15 -5.71
C ASN A 259 9.28 -1.04 -4.47
N THR A 260 8.69 -2.22 -4.68
CA THR A 260 8.33 -3.26 -3.72
C THR A 260 9.22 -4.50 -3.92
N PRO A 261 10.18 -4.78 -3.01
CA PRO A 261 10.91 -6.04 -3.01
C PRO A 261 9.99 -7.24 -2.75
N VAL A 262 10.11 -8.30 -3.55
CA VAL A 262 9.28 -9.51 -3.40
C VAL A 262 10.16 -10.74 -3.14
N SER A 263 9.88 -11.45 -2.05
CA SER A 263 10.55 -12.70 -1.67
C SER A 263 9.54 -13.84 -1.54
N VAL A 264 9.69 -14.88 -2.37
CA VAL A 264 8.85 -16.07 -2.33
C VAL A 264 9.70 -17.31 -2.09
N HIS A 265 9.36 -18.06 -1.06
CA HIS A 265 10.02 -19.31 -0.70
C HIS A 265 9.01 -20.45 -0.73
N TYR A 266 9.27 -21.45 -1.57
CA TYR A 266 8.40 -22.61 -1.80
C TYR A 266 9.09 -23.92 -1.44
N GLN A 267 8.49 -24.70 -0.56
CA GLN A 267 8.92 -26.06 -0.23
C GLN A 267 7.74 -27.02 -0.26
N SER A 268 7.92 -28.17 -0.89
CA SER A 268 6.88 -29.19 -1.00
C SER A 268 7.48 -30.58 -0.87
N TYR A 269 6.95 -31.35 0.08
CA TYR A 269 7.34 -32.72 0.41
C TYR A 269 6.20 -33.65 0.03
N CYS A 270 6.09 -33.93 -1.26
CA CYS A 270 4.96 -34.65 -1.84
C CYS A 270 5.38 -36.03 -2.36
N HIS A 271 4.58 -37.06 -2.11
CA HIS A 271 4.85 -38.43 -2.55
C HIS A 271 3.73 -39.00 -3.44
N ASN A 272 4.11 -39.46 -4.63
CA ASN A 272 3.25 -40.05 -5.66
C ASN A 272 2.13 -39.11 -6.14
N THR A 273 2.47 -37.83 -6.36
CA THR A 273 1.50 -36.79 -6.72
C THR A 273 2.06 -35.78 -7.71
N PRO A 274 1.22 -35.25 -8.62
CA PRO A 274 1.59 -34.11 -9.42
C PRO A 274 1.52 -32.82 -8.58
N VAL A 275 2.56 -31.99 -8.71
CA VAL A 275 2.63 -30.64 -8.14
C VAL A 275 2.80 -29.66 -9.29
N SER A 276 1.87 -28.71 -9.41
CA SER A 276 1.93 -27.61 -10.38
C SER A 276 2.12 -26.30 -9.64
N VAL A 277 3.13 -25.53 -10.03
CA VAL A 277 3.38 -24.18 -9.51
C VAL A 277 3.52 -23.26 -10.71
N HIS A 278 2.74 -22.19 -10.71
CA HIS A 278 2.74 -21.13 -11.70
C HIS A 278 3.04 -19.80 -11.02
N TYR A 279 4.04 -19.09 -11.53
CA TYR A 279 4.54 -17.83 -10.97
C TYR A 279 4.56 -16.77 -12.06
N GLN A 280 3.92 -15.63 -11.81
CA GLN A 280 3.90 -14.47 -12.70
C GLN A 280 4.07 -13.19 -11.87
N SER A 281 5.00 -12.33 -12.25
CA SER A 281 5.24 -11.07 -11.56
C SER A 281 5.50 -9.96 -12.56
N TYR A 282 4.82 -8.84 -12.38
CA TYR A 282 4.92 -7.62 -13.17
C TYR A 282 5.47 -6.53 -12.27
N CYS A 283 6.77 -6.29 -12.36
CA CYS A 283 7.52 -5.54 -11.35
C CYS A 283 8.44 -4.49 -11.98
N HIS A 284 8.36 -3.23 -11.53
CA HIS A 284 9.19 -2.13 -12.02
C HIS A 284 10.11 -1.61 -10.91
N ASN A 285 11.41 -1.46 -11.23
CA ASN A 285 12.47 -0.99 -10.32
C ASN A 285 12.61 -1.80 -9.01
N THR A 286 12.46 -3.13 -9.07
CA THR A 286 12.47 -3.98 -7.88
C THR A 286 13.22 -5.29 -8.03
N PRO A 287 13.92 -5.75 -6.96
CA PRO A 287 14.46 -7.09 -6.91
C PRO A 287 13.37 -8.11 -6.55
N VAL A 288 13.30 -9.21 -7.31
CA VAL A 288 12.39 -10.34 -7.07
C VAL A 288 13.23 -11.60 -6.81
N SER A 289 13.00 -12.27 -5.67
CA SER A 289 13.70 -13.50 -5.29
C SER A 289 12.72 -14.66 -5.13
N VAL A 290 12.86 -15.70 -5.95
CA VAL A 290 12.06 -16.93 -5.85
C VAL A 290 12.96 -18.13 -5.61
N HIS A 291 12.70 -18.83 -4.52
CA HIS A 291 13.41 -20.06 -4.14
C HIS A 291 12.42 -21.23 -4.10
N TYR A 292 12.71 -22.33 -4.80
CA TYR A 292 11.91 -23.55 -4.68
C TYR A 292 12.77 -24.82 -4.63
N GLN A 293 12.32 -25.89 -3.97
CA GLN A 293 13.03 -27.18 -4.00
C GLN A 293 12.48 -28.13 -5.08
N PRO A 294 13.36 -28.83 -5.85
CA PRO A 294 12.92 -29.79 -6.85
C PRO A 294 12.33 -31.06 -6.20
N TYR A 295 11.40 -31.73 -6.91
CA TYR A 295 10.71 -32.93 -6.41
C TYR A 295 11.70 -34.06 -6.06
N CYS A 296 11.60 -34.58 -4.83
CA CYS A 296 12.50 -35.63 -4.32
C CYS A 296 11.78 -36.98 -4.16
N HIS A 297 12.34 -38.02 -4.79
CA HIS A 297 11.93 -39.40 -4.65
C HIS A 297 12.73 -40.09 -3.54
N ASN A 298 12.03 -40.62 -2.54
CA ASN A 298 12.63 -41.38 -1.46
C ASN A 298 12.91 -42.83 -1.90
N THR A 299 14.03 -43.38 -1.49
CA THR A 299 14.46 -44.77 -1.78
C THR A 299 14.87 -45.46 -0.47
N PRO A 300 14.81 -46.80 -0.35
CA PRO A 300 15.22 -47.47 0.87
C PRO A 300 16.68 -47.14 1.23
N GLY A 301 16.89 -46.31 2.25
CA GLY A 301 18.21 -45.84 2.71
C GLY A 301 18.77 -44.56 2.05
N SER A 302 18.07 -43.93 1.10
CA SER A 302 18.53 -42.70 0.41
C SER A 302 17.38 -41.94 -0.26
N PHE A 303 17.62 -40.81 -0.92
CA PHE A 303 16.64 -40.13 -1.79
C PHE A 303 17.35 -39.47 -2.98
N TYR A 304 16.64 -39.30 -4.10
CA TYR A 304 17.12 -38.53 -5.25
C TYR A 304 16.11 -37.47 -5.66
N CYS A 305 16.56 -36.28 -6.03
CA CYS A 305 15.68 -35.21 -6.49
C CYS A 305 15.84 -34.96 -7.98
N GLY A 306 14.76 -34.50 -8.63
CA GLY A 306 14.76 -34.11 -10.03
C GLY A 306 15.62 -32.86 -10.31
N PHE A 307 15.75 -32.53 -11.60
CA PHE A 307 16.43 -31.31 -12.05
C PHE A 307 15.55 -30.06 -11.86
N CYS A 308 16.16 -28.88 -11.83
CA CYS A 308 15.42 -27.62 -11.89
C CYS A 308 14.66 -27.51 -13.23
N LYS A 309 13.51 -26.82 -13.23
CA LYS A 309 12.77 -26.50 -14.46
C LYS A 309 13.59 -25.52 -15.31
N GLU A 310 13.28 -25.44 -16.61
CA GLU A 310 13.77 -24.36 -17.49
C GLU A 310 13.58 -22.98 -16.82
N GLY A 311 14.57 -22.11 -16.97
CA GLY A 311 14.64 -20.81 -16.30
C GLY A 311 15.15 -20.81 -14.85
N TYR A 312 15.55 -21.96 -14.28
CA TYR A 312 16.05 -22.07 -12.90
C TYR A 312 17.37 -22.87 -12.81
N VAL A 313 18.30 -22.41 -11.96
CA VAL A 313 19.58 -23.07 -11.67
C VAL A 313 19.64 -23.49 -10.20
N GLY A 314 20.33 -24.60 -9.92
CA GLY A 314 20.46 -25.07 -8.54
C GLY A 314 20.72 -26.57 -8.43
N SER A 315 20.62 -27.08 -7.21
CA SER A 315 20.86 -28.49 -6.88
C SER A 315 19.85 -29.01 -5.87
N SER A 316 19.82 -30.32 -5.69
CA SER A 316 18.98 -30.98 -4.68
C SER A 316 19.29 -30.58 -3.24
N ARG A 317 20.47 -29.99 -2.96
CA ARG A 317 20.86 -29.50 -1.63
C ARG A 317 20.60 -28.01 -1.42
N THR A 318 20.79 -27.22 -2.47
CA THR A 318 20.69 -25.74 -2.40
C THR A 318 19.31 -25.22 -2.77
N GLY A 319 18.44 -26.08 -3.34
CA GLY A 319 17.21 -25.63 -4.00
C GLY A 319 17.50 -25.08 -5.39
N CYS A 320 16.42 -24.85 -6.14
CA CYS A 320 16.39 -24.18 -7.43
C CYS A 320 16.06 -22.70 -7.19
N VAL A 321 16.89 -21.83 -7.76
CA VAL A 321 16.70 -20.38 -7.80
C VAL A 321 16.53 -19.95 -9.25
N LEU A 322 15.90 -18.81 -9.50
CA LEU A 322 15.82 -18.29 -10.86
C LEU A 322 17.23 -18.21 -11.47
N ALA A 323 17.35 -18.62 -12.72
CA ALA A 323 18.57 -18.48 -13.49
C ALA A 323 18.79 -16.99 -13.77
N ASP A 324 19.64 -16.35 -12.98
CA ASP A 324 20.05 -14.97 -13.24
C ASP A 324 21.01 -14.94 -14.44
N PHE A 325 20.50 -14.49 -15.59
CA PHE A 325 21.26 -14.36 -16.83
C PHE A 325 22.39 -13.33 -16.73
N CYS A 326 22.24 -12.32 -15.88
CA CYS A 326 23.25 -11.31 -15.59
C CYS A 326 24.41 -11.93 -14.79
N LEU A 327 24.13 -12.67 -13.71
CA LEU A 327 25.16 -13.32 -12.89
C LEU A 327 25.83 -14.51 -13.58
N SER A 328 25.10 -15.22 -14.44
CA SER A 328 25.66 -16.33 -15.22
C SER A 328 26.46 -15.88 -16.44
N GLY A 329 26.42 -14.59 -16.80
CA GLY A 329 27.12 -14.03 -17.95
C GLY A 329 26.52 -14.47 -19.30
N VAL A 330 25.29 -14.97 -19.31
CA VAL A 330 24.57 -15.41 -20.51
C VAL A 330 23.60 -14.30 -20.93
N HIS A 331 24.16 -13.14 -21.30
CA HIS A 331 23.41 -11.98 -21.80
C HIS A 331 24.13 -11.34 -22.98
N THR A 332 23.40 -10.53 -23.76
CA THR A 332 23.94 -9.81 -24.93
C THR A 332 24.02 -8.30 -24.70
N CYS A 333 23.94 -7.83 -23.44
CA CYS A 333 24.16 -6.43 -23.11
C CYS A 333 25.53 -5.93 -23.60
N ASP A 334 25.60 -4.65 -23.97
CA ASP A 334 26.86 -4.01 -24.32
C ASP A 334 27.87 -4.10 -23.16
N SER A 335 29.16 -4.11 -23.48
CA SER A 335 30.24 -3.98 -22.50
C SER A 335 30.12 -2.71 -21.63
N ASN A 336 29.51 -1.67 -22.16
CA ASN A 336 29.22 -0.40 -21.49
C ASN A 336 27.79 -0.31 -20.96
N ALA A 337 27.09 -1.43 -20.86
CA ALA A 337 25.79 -1.52 -20.22
C ALA A 337 25.85 -2.32 -18.90
N VAL A 338 24.86 -2.06 -18.05
CA VAL A 338 24.54 -2.86 -16.88
C VAL A 338 23.35 -3.75 -17.23
N CYS A 339 23.48 -5.03 -16.90
CA CYS A 339 22.41 -6.01 -17.02
C CYS A 339 21.53 -5.94 -15.77
N TYR A 340 20.23 -5.74 -15.98
CA TYR A 340 19.20 -5.78 -14.94
C TYR A 340 18.35 -7.01 -15.15
N PHE A 341 18.30 -7.85 -14.13
CA PHE A 341 17.47 -9.05 -14.14
C PHE A 341 16.00 -8.67 -13.94
N THR A 342 15.12 -9.00 -14.89
CA THR A 342 13.69 -8.62 -14.85
C THR A 342 12.74 -9.80 -14.70
N GLY A 343 13.19 -11.03 -14.94
CA GLY A 343 12.35 -12.21 -14.76
C GLY A 343 12.99 -13.52 -15.26
N PRO A 344 12.24 -14.64 -15.23
CA PRO A 344 12.72 -15.91 -15.76
C PRO A 344 12.87 -15.80 -17.28
N GLU A 345 14.10 -15.89 -17.77
CA GLU A 345 14.49 -15.72 -19.18
C GLU A 345 14.41 -14.28 -19.71
N GLU A 346 14.20 -13.30 -18.84
CA GLU A 346 14.12 -11.89 -19.22
C GLU A 346 15.14 -11.04 -18.45
N TYR A 347 15.91 -10.25 -19.19
CA TYR A 347 16.81 -9.23 -18.66
C TYR A 347 16.72 -7.98 -19.52
N LYS A 348 16.95 -6.82 -18.91
CA LYS A 348 17.07 -5.53 -19.59
C LYS A 348 18.51 -5.05 -19.51
N CYS A 349 18.99 -4.44 -20.58
CA CYS A 349 20.27 -3.76 -20.58
C CYS A 349 20.03 -2.25 -20.50
N GLN A 350 20.85 -1.54 -19.73
CA GLN A 350 20.85 -0.08 -19.68
C GLN A 350 22.28 0.40 -19.76
N CYS A 351 22.56 1.42 -20.57
CA CYS A 351 23.89 1.97 -20.69
C CYS A 351 24.36 2.54 -19.33
N LYS A 352 25.66 2.41 -19.05
CA LYS A 352 26.28 2.97 -17.84
C LYS A 352 26.28 4.50 -17.92
N THR A 353 26.44 5.17 -16.78
CA THR A 353 26.69 6.61 -16.74
C THR A 353 27.87 6.98 -17.67
N GLY A 354 27.68 8.01 -18.49
CA GLY A 354 28.60 8.40 -19.55
C GLY A 354 28.38 7.69 -20.89
N TRP A 355 27.29 6.92 -21.01
CA TRP A 355 26.94 6.17 -22.22
C TRP A 355 25.42 6.22 -22.48
N ALA A 356 25.06 6.36 -23.75
CA ALA A 356 23.68 6.41 -24.23
C ALA A 356 23.39 5.33 -25.28
N GLY A 357 22.13 4.92 -25.39
CA GLY A 357 21.73 3.88 -26.33
C GLY A 357 20.53 3.06 -25.89
N ASN A 358 20.34 1.91 -26.52
CA ASN A 358 19.28 0.96 -26.16
C ASN A 358 19.73 -0.10 -25.13
N GLY A 359 20.95 0.03 -24.59
CA GLY A 359 21.57 -0.90 -23.63
C GLY A 359 22.21 -2.14 -24.26
N TYR A 360 21.80 -2.53 -25.46
CA TYR A 360 22.47 -3.60 -26.23
C TYR A 360 23.62 -3.06 -27.07
N ILE A 361 23.50 -1.79 -27.46
CA ILE A 361 24.53 -0.99 -28.11
C ILE A 361 24.55 0.34 -27.36
N CYS A 362 25.72 0.71 -26.87
CA CYS A 362 25.92 1.97 -26.16
C CYS A 362 27.03 2.79 -26.85
N GLY A 363 26.76 4.09 -27.05
CA GLY A 363 27.72 5.09 -27.52
C GLY A 363 28.14 6.04 -26.40
N GLU A 364 29.18 6.83 -26.63
CA GLU A 364 29.66 7.83 -25.67
C GLU A 364 28.66 8.97 -25.53
N ASP A 365 28.41 9.36 -24.28
CA ASP A 365 27.45 10.39 -23.85
C ASP A 365 28.15 11.22 -22.73
N PRO A 366 28.96 12.24 -23.11
CA PRO A 366 29.78 13.00 -22.17
C PRO A 366 28.99 13.89 -21.20
N ASP A 367 27.88 14.44 -21.67
CA ASP A 367 27.01 15.42 -21.04
C ASP A 367 25.81 14.78 -20.31
N GLN A 368 25.59 13.48 -20.50
CA GLN A 368 24.71 12.61 -19.72
C GLN A 368 23.23 12.91 -19.85
N ASP A 369 22.81 13.32 -21.03
CA ASP A 369 21.42 13.60 -21.36
C ASP A 369 20.66 12.37 -21.90
N GLY A 370 21.40 11.28 -22.17
CA GLY A 370 20.85 10.02 -22.65
C GLY A 370 20.84 9.85 -24.17
N VAL A 371 21.51 10.73 -24.92
CA VAL A 371 21.69 10.66 -26.37
C VAL A 371 23.18 10.55 -26.73
N PRO A 372 23.58 9.68 -27.67
CA PRO A 372 25.00 9.47 -27.96
C PRO A 372 25.55 10.51 -28.97
N THR A 373 26.80 10.92 -28.75
CA THR A 373 27.57 11.83 -29.62
C THR A 373 27.67 11.43 -31.09
N LEU A 374 27.43 10.16 -31.42
CA LEU A 374 27.42 9.63 -32.78
C LEU A 374 26.21 8.73 -32.96
N THR A 375 25.66 8.71 -34.17
CA THR A 375 24.63 7.73 -34.53
C THR A 375 25.17 6.31 -34.37
N ILE A 376 24.56 5.55 -33.48
CA ILE A 376 24.92 4.15 -33.20
C ILE A 376 23.97 3.20 -33.93
N SER A 377 24.40 1.96 -34.14
CA SER A 377 23.69 0.96 -34.96
C SER A 377 22.49 0.32 -34.25
N CYS A 378 21.60 1.14 -33.69
CA CYS A 378 20.33 0.73 -33.11
C CYS A 378 19.18 1.61 -33.59
N THR A 379 17.94 1.23 -33.25
CA THR A 379 16.73 1.93 -33.65
C THR A 379 16.11 2.62 -32.44
N GLY A 380 15.80 3.91 -32.57
CA GLY A 380 15.15 4.71 -31.52
C GLY A 380 15.78 6.11 -31.42
N PRO A 381 15.13 7.03 -30.68
CA PRO A 381 15.67 8.37 -30.43
C PRO A 381 17.04 8.33 -29.74
N SER A 382 17.19 7.47 -28.72
CA SER A 382 18.45 7.27 -27.97
C SER A 382 19.60 6.64 -28.77
N CYS A 383 19.43 6.44 -30.08
CA CYS A 383 20.46 5.92 -30.99
C CYS A 383 20.89 6.95 -32.04
N ARG A 384 20.19 8.09 -32.12
CA ARG A 384 20.51 9.19 -33.05
C ARG A 384 21.75 9.92 -32.56
N ARG A 385 22.35 10.71 -33.46
CA ARG A 385 23.43 11.59 -33.06
C ARG A 385 22.83 12.73 -32.25
N ASP A 386 23.43 13.01 -31.12
CA ASP A 386 23.23 14.22 -30.34
C ASP A 386 23.58 15.48 -31.15
N ASN A 387 22.64 16.42 -31.25
CA ASN A 387 22.81 17.73 -31.89
C ASN A 387 23.54 18.76 -31.00
N CYS A 388 23.74 18.47 -29.70
CA CYS A 388 24.48 19.28 -28.73
C CYS A 388 25.40 18.45 -27.82
N ALA A 389 26.40 17.79 -28.43
CA ALA A 389 27.36 16.84 -27.83
C ALA A 389 28.05 17.19 -26.48
N ASN A 390 27.93 18.40 -25.94
CA ASN A 390 28.49 18.80 -24.65
C ASN A 390 27.50 19.54 -23.73
N ASP A 391 26.29 19.83 -24.21
CA ASP A 391 25.31 20.68 -23.54
C ASP A 391 24.01 19.87 -23.41
N PRO A 392 23.65 19.42 -22.18
CA PRO A 392 22.59 18.44 -22.00
C PRO A 392 21.24 18.88 -22.56
N ASN A 393 20.72 18.18 -23.58
CA ASN A 393 19.44 18.49 -24.21
C ASN A 393 18.67 17.23 -24.64
N SER A 394 18.30 16.40 -23.64
CA SER A 394 17.66 15.09 -23.84
C SER A 394 16.41 15.05 -24.74
N GLY A 395 15.76 16.20 -24.99
CA GLY A 395 14.63 16.35 -25.91
C GLY A 395 15.02 16.47 -27.39
N GLN A 396 16.28 16.84 -27.67
CA GLN A 396 16.87 17.04 -28.99
C GLN A 396 16.07 18.02 -29.86
N GLU A 397 15.54 19.07 -29.24
CA GLU A 397 14.94 20.19 -29.95
C GLU A 397 15.96 20.83 -30.92
N ASP A 398 15.46 21.25 -32.08
CA ASP A 398 16.18 21.75 -33.26
C ASP A 398 15.14 22.50 -34.12
N ASN A 399 14.86 23.74 -33.72
CA ASN A 399 13.71 24.51 -34.19
C ASN A 399 13.81 24.82 -35.69
N ASP A 400 14.99 25.18 -36.19
CA ASP A 400 15.22 25.49 -37.60
C ASP A 400 15.68 24.29 -38.47
N ASN A 401 15.99 23.15 -37.84
CA ASN A 401 16.41 21.90 -38.48
C ASN A 401 17.75 22.00 -39.23
N ASP A 402 18.69 22.84 -38.79
CA ASP A 402 20.03 22.95 -39.36
C ASP A 402 20.98 21.83 -38.87
N GLY A 403 20.59 21.14 -37.80
CA GLY A 403 21.28 20.01 -37.20
C GLY A 403 22.18 20.35 -36.01
N MET A 404 22.27 21.61 -35.60
CA MET A 404 22.60 22.06 -34.25
C MET A 404 21.30 22.05 -33.42
N GLY A 405 21.39 21.84 -32.10
CA GLY A 405 20.19 21.84 -31.26
C GLY A 405 20.03 23.15 -30.53
N ASP A 406 18.81 23.51 -30.14
CA ASP A 406 18.49 24.79 -29.51
C ASP A 406 19.35 25.09 -28.25
N ALA A 407 19.80 24.05 -27.55
CA ALA A 407 20.65 24.22 -26.37
C ALA A 407 22.08 24.73 -26.65
N CYS A 408 22.55 24.58 -27.89
CA CYS A 408 23.91 24.90 -28.30
C CYS A 408 23.99 25.67 -29.63
N ASP A 409 22.83 26.00 -30.22
CA ASP A 409 22.74 27.00 -31.27
C ASP A 409 22.87 28.41 -30.67
N TYR A 410 23.18 29.36 -31.53
CA TYR A 410 23.25 30.78 -31.18
C TYR A 410 22.17 31.61 -31.89
N ASP A 411 21.37 30.98 -32.74
CA ASP A 411 20.32 31.54 -33.59
C ASP A 411 19.30 30.42 -33.88
N ASP A 412 18.43 30.13 -32.91
CA ASP A 412 17.53 28.95 -32.89
C ASP A 412 16.48 28.95 -34.02
N ASP A 413 16.25 30.07 -34.70
CA ASP A 413 15.31 30.20 -35.81
C ASP A 413 15.94 30.61 -37.15
N ASN A 414 17.27 30.75 -37.16
CA ASN A 414 18.11 31.08 -38.30
C ASN A 414 17.70 32.38 -39.03
N ASP A 415 17.24 33.39 -38.29
CA ASP A 415 16.78 34.66 -38.83
C ASP A 415 17.86 35.76 -38.96
N VAL A 416 19.09 35.45 -38.54
CA VAL A 416 20.29 36.34 -38.52
C VAL A 416 20.43 37.17 -37.24
N ILE A 417 19.42 37.20 -36.37
CA ILE A 417 19.51 37.78 -35.03
C ILE A 417 19.82 36.64 -34.05
N GLY A 418 20.89 36.74 -33.28
CA GLY A 418 21.21 35.69 -32.31
C GLY A 418 20.33 35.79 -31.07
N ASP A 419 20.07 34.66 -30.40
CA ASP A 419 19.04 34.51 -29.34
C ASP A 419 19.13 35.54 -28.21
N LEU A 420 20.34 36.01 -27.89
CA LEU A 420 20.56 37.01 -26.82
C LEU A 420 20.03 38.41 -27.17
N ASP A 421 19.92 38.71 -28.46
CA ASP A 421 19.44 39.98 -28.99
C ASP A 421 18.06 39.83 -29.68
N ASP A 422 17.49 38.62 -29.68
CA ASP A 422 16.22 38.27 -30.33
C ASP A 422 15.04 38.27 -29.35
N ASN A 423 13.98 39.00 -29.69
CA ASN A 423 12.73 39.00 -28.93
C ASN A 423 11.74 37.90 -29.36
N CYS A 424 12.07 37.06 -30.34
CA CYS A 424 11.35 35.85 -30.71
C CYS A 424 12.28 34.68 -31.06
N VAL A 425 13.10 34.23 -30.10
CA VAL A 425 14.13 33.18 -30.25
C VAL A 425 13.75 31.98 -31.14
N PHE A 426 12.49 31.52 -31.12
CA PHE A 426 12.05 30.35 -31.88
C PHE A 426 11.22 30.67 -33.14
N VAL A 427 11.01 31.94 -33.47
CA VAL A 427 10.11 32.38 -34.56
C VAL A 427 10.70 33.55 -35.33
N SER A 428 11.18 33.25 -36.54
CA SER A 428 11.89 34.20 -37.40
C SER A 428 11.19 35.56 -37.55
N ASN A 429 11.87 36.63 -37.13
CA ASN A 429 11.28 37.95 -37.00
C ASN A 429 12.24 39.14 -37.19
N ILE A 430 13.33 39.02 -37.95
CA ILE A 430 14.36 39.99 -38.43
C ILE A 430 14.14 41.50 -38.11
N VAL A 431 12.92 42.01 -38.24
CA VAL A 431 12.55 43.40 -37.94
C VAL A 431 12.51 43.69 -36.43
N GLN A 432 12.35 42.69 -35.57
CA GLN A 432 12.35 42.79 -34.11
C GLN A 432 11.31 43.80 -33.62
N THR A 433 10.08 43.69 -34.14
CA THR A 433 8.97 44.59 -33.73
C THR A 433 8.42 44.09 -32.40
N ASP A 434 8.24 45.01 -31.45
CA ASP A 434 7.70 44.76 -30.12
C ASP A 434 6.84 46.00 -29.77
N SER A 435 5.52 45.83 -29.89
CA SER A 435 4.55 46.91 -29.90
C SER A 435 4.23 47.46 -28.50
N ASP A 436 4.24 46.62 -27.47
CA ASP A 436 3.94 47.00 -26.09
C ASP A 436 5.19 47.09 -25.19
N GLY A 437 6.34 46.62 -25.67
CA GLY A 437 7.65 46.79 -25.05
C GLY A 437 7.91 45.80 -23.90
N ASP A 438 7.29 44.63 -23.92
CA ASP A 438 7.40 43.62 -22.88
C ASP A 438 8.59 42.67 -23.03
N GLY A 439 9.29 42.77 -24.18
CA GLY A 439 10.46 41.95 -24.51
C GLY A 439 10.17 40.71 -25.36
N VAL A 440 8.91 40.46 -25.72
CA VAL A 440 8.47 39.42 -26.65
C VAL A 440 8.05 40.10 -27.96
N GLY A 441 8.53 39.61 -29.11
CA GLY A 441 8.25 40.23 -30.39
C GLY A 441 6.84 39.95 -30.92
N ASP A 442 6.27 40.90 -31.67
CA ASP A 442 4.89 40.87 -32.19
C ASP A 442 4.50 39.57 -32.93
N VAL A 443 5.47 38.82 -33.47
CA VAL A 443 5.18 37.59 -34.24
C VAL A 443 5.05 36.34 -33.38
N CYS A 444 5.61 36.36 -32.17
CA CYS A 444 5.57 35.28 -31.19
C CYS A 444 4.81 35.67 -29.92
N ASP A 445 4.37 36.92 -29.82
CA ASP A 445 3.58 37.44 -28.71
C ASP A 445 2.10 37.06 -28.84
N ASN A 446 1.59 36.30 -27.85
CA ASN A 446 0.19 35.90 -27.76
C ASN A 446 -0.75 37.06 -27.31
N CYS A 447 -0.21 38.21 -26.92
CA CYS A 447 -0.93 39.44 -26.57
C CYS A 447 -0.23 40.72 -27.03
N VAL A 448 0.05 40.84 -28.34
CA VAL A 448 0.70 41.96 -29.10
C VAL A 448 0.55 43.41 -28.60
N ASN A 449 -0.51 43.76 -27.85
CA ASN A 449 -0.74 45.12 -27.37
C ASN A 449 -0.78 45.26 -25.84
N ASP A 450 -0.65 44.17 -25.09
CA ASP A 450 -0.83 44.09 -23.65
C ASP A 450 0.31 43.28 -23.01
N ALA A 451 1.33 44.00 -22.53
CA ALA A 451 2.58 43.41 -22.02
C ALA A 451 2.40 42.22 -21.06
N ASN A 452 2.96 41.07 -21.43
CA ASN A 452 2.95 39.80 -20.72
C ASN A 452 4.20 38.94 -21.06
N THR A 453 5.35 39.34 -20.53
CA THR A 453 6.65 38.66 -20.78
C THR A 453 6.65 37.15 -20.49
N ASP A 454 5.75 36.66 -19.64
CA ASP A 454 5.60 35.25 -19.28
C ASP A 454 4.80 34.42 -20.30
N GLN A 455 4.05 35.08 -21.19
CA GLN A 455 3.30 34.46 -22.30
C GLN A 455 2.35 33.34 -21.83
N THR A 456 1.78 33.48 -20.63
CA THR A 456 0.85 32.50 -20.08
C THR A 456 -0.41 32.40 -20.96
N ASP A 457 -0.78 31.16 -21.30
CA ASP A 457 -1.94 30.77 -22.12
C ASP A 457 -2.52 29.49 -21.49
N GLY A 458 -3.52 29.69 -20.62
CA GLY A 458 -4.07 28.65 -19.73
C GLY A 458 -4.83 27.55 -20.47
N ASP A 459 -5.49 27.88 -21.58
CA ASP A 459 -6.33 26.97 -22.35
C ASP A 459 -5.67 26.48 -23.66
N GLY A 460 -4.56 27.10 -24.06
CA GLY A 460 -3.76 26.74 -25.22
C GLY A 460 -4.39 27.11 -26.55
N ASP A 461 -5.26 28.12 -26.59
CA ASP A 461 -5.92 28.58 -27.82
C ASP A 461 -5.05 29.53 -28.67
N GLY A 462 -3.92 29.99 -28.11
CA GLY A 462 -2.96 30.90 -28.74
C GLY A 462 -3.21 32.38 -28.46
N ILE A 463 -4.18 32.72 -27.59
CA ILE A 463 -4.41 34.05 -27.03
C ILE A 463 -3.91 34.02 -25.58
N GLY A 464 -3.08 35.00 -25.18
CA GLY A 464 -2.56 35.01 -23.82
C GLY A 464 -3.62 35.40 -22.78
N ASP A 465 -3.46 34.89 -21.56
CA ASP A 465 -4.40 35.09 -20.43
C ASP A 465 -4.76 36.56 -20.18
N ILE A 466 -3.84 37.49 -20.43
CA ILE A 466 -4.04 38.92 -20.17
C ILE A 466 -5.00 39.58 -21.17
N CYS A 467 -5.06 39.06 -22.40
CA CYS A 467 -5.88 39.59 -23.49
C CYS A 467 -7.00 38.63 -23.91
N ASP A 468 -7.10 37.47 -23.28
CA ASP A 468 -8.23 36.56 -23.41
C ASP A 468 -9.42 36.99 -22.52
N SER A 469 -10.62 36.78 -23.05
CA SER A 469 -11.89 36.92 -22.32
C SER A 469 -12.32 35.66 -21.56
N ASP A 470 -11.70 34.50 -21.83
CA ASP A 470 -12.00 33.18 -21.26
C ASP A 470 -10.70 32.34 -21.05
N PRO A 471 -9.74 32.79 -20.21
CA PRO A 471 -8.36 32.24 -20.16
C PRO A 471 -8.21 30.75 -19.81
N ASP A 472 -9.25 30.12 -19.27
CA ASP A 472 -9.23 28.70 -18.89
C ASP A 472 -10.09 27.81 -19.81
N GLY A 473 -10.72 28.41 -20.83
CA GLY A 473 -11.48 27.74 -21.88
C GLY A 473 -12.69 26.94 -21.38
N ASP A 474 -13.24 27.28 -20.21
CA ASP A 474 -14.38 26.55 -19.63
C ASP A 474 -15.74 26.98 -20.22
N GLY A 475 -15.75 28.09 -20.97
CA GLY A 475 -16.92 28.66 -21.62
C GLY A 475 -17.62 29.75 -20.81
N ILE A 476 -17.03 30.21 -19.70
CA ILE A 476 -17.55 31.24 -18.81
C ILE A 476 -16.56 32.40 -18.78
N THR A 477 -16.90 33.49 -19.47
CA THR A 477 -16.04 34.69 -19.52
C THR A 477 -15.59 35.17 -18.14
N SER A 478 -14.35 35.63 -17.99
CA SER A 478 -13.70 35.98 -16.71
C SER A 478 -14.52 36.91 -15.82
N GLY A 479 -15.34 37.80 -16.39
CA GLY A 479 -16.21 38.72 -15.62
C GLY A 479 -17.41 38.06 -14.92
N SER A 480 -17.75 36.81 -15.29
CA SER A 480 -18.83 36.01 -14.70
C SER A 480 -18.34 34.73 -14.03
N ASP A 481 -17.03 34.50 -14.08
CA ASP A 481 -16.37 33.30 -13.60
C ASP A 481 -15.80 33.52 -12.20
N ASN A 482 -16.05 32.57 -11.29
CA ASN A 482 -15.48 32.57 -9.94
C ASN A 482 -14.09 31.90 -9.86
N CYS A 483 -13.59 31.29 -10.93
CA CYS A 483 -12.20 30.83 -11.08
C CYS A 483 -11.62 31.12 -12.48
N PRO A 484 -11.38 32.40 -12.85
CA PRO A 484 -11.02 32.84 -14.21
C PRO A 484 -9.79 32.21 -14.92
N PHE A 485 -9.02 31.39 -14.21
CA PHE A 485 -7.78 30.74 -14.68
C PHE A 485 -7.76 29.24 -14.37
N VAL A 486 -8.86 28.67 -13.87
CA VAL A 486 -8.94 27.26 -13.45
C VAL A 486 -10.28 26.68 -13.86
N TYR A 487 -10.26 25.90 -14.95
CA TYR A 487 -11.43 25.29 -15.58
C TYR A 487 -12.47 24.77 -14.57
N ASN A 488 -13.66 25.39 -14.54
CA ASN A 488 -14.71 25.03 -13.59
C ASN A 488 -16.15 25.36 -14.06
N LEU A 489 -16.57 24.68 -15.13
CA LEU A 489 -17.90 24.82 -15.73
C LEU A 489 -19.10 24.74 -14.74
N ASP A 490 -18.95 24.11 -13.58
CA ASP A 490 -20.03 23.99 -12.57
C ASP A 490 -20.13 25.17 -11.60
N GLN A 491 -19.12 26.05 -11.55
CA GLN A 491 -19.06 27.27 -10.74
C GLN A 491 -19.41 27.01 -9.25
N ALA A 492 -18.94 25.88 -8.72
CA ALA A 492 -19.15 25.54 -7.31
C ALA A 492 -18.49 26.59 -6.40
N ASN A 493 -19.17 26.95 -5.30
CA ASN A 493 -18.73 27.92 -4.31
C ASN A 493 -19.46 27.64 -2.98
N ALA A 494 -18.84 26.86 -2.11
CA ALA A 494 -19.46 26.25 -0.95
C ALA A 494 -19.62 27.22 0.22
N ASP A 495 -18.71 28.17 0.40
CA ASP A 495 -18.77 29.17 1.47
C ASP A 495 -19.42 30.50 1.03
N GLY A 496 -19.62 30.68 -0.27
CA GLY A 496 -20.33 31.79 -0.88
C GLY A 496 -19.52 33.08 -1.00
N ASP A 497 -18.19 32.98 -1.03
CA ASP A 497 -17.32 34.12 -1.22
C ASP A 497 -17.14 34.47 -2.73
N LEU A 498 -16.11 35.19 -3.17
CA LEU A 498 -15.94 35.54 -4.61
C LEU A 498 -15.12 34.52 -5.42
N VAL A 499 -14.59 33.49 -4.77
CA VAL A 499 -13.66 32.52 -5.34
C VAL A 499 -14.36 31.16 -5.39
N GLY A 500 -14.18 30.41 -6.49
CA GLY A 500 -14.80 29.09 -6.66
C GLY A 500 -14.03 27.97 -5.96
N ASP A 501 -14.73 26.88 -5.63
CA ASP A 501 -14.20 25.77 -4.82
C ASP A 501 -12.88 25.18 -5.35
N VAL A 502 -12.66 25.21 -6.67
CA VAL A 502 -11.47 24.62 -7.30
C VAL A 502 -10.23 25.50 -7.24
N CYS A 503 -10.41 26.81 -7.05
CA CYS A 503 -9.35 27.81 -6.97
C CYS A 503 -9.30 28.52 -5.61
N ASP A 504 -10.11 28.06 -4.66
CA ASP A 504 -10.17 28.59 -3.30
C ASP A 504 -9.19 27.84 -2.39
N ASN A 505 -8.22 28.56 -1.82
CA ASN A 505 -7.28 28.03 -0.83
C ASN A 505 -7.89 27.87 0.57
N CYS A 506 -9.17 28.23 0.76
CA CYS A 506 -9.99 27.95 1.93
C CYS A 506 -11.47 27.62 1.56
N PRO A 507 -11.77 26.50 0.85
CA PRO A 507 -13.08 26.20 0.24
C PRO A 507 -14.34 26.21 1.13
N TYR A 508 -14.17 26.34 2.45
CA TYR A 508 -15.24 26.30 3.44
C TYR A 508 -15.22 27.51 4.39
N ILE A 509 -14.29 28.45 4.21
CA ILE A 509 -14.07 29.61 5.08
C ILE A 509 -13.83 30.85 4.23
N THR A 510 -14.83 31.74 4.21
CA THR A 510 -14.83 32.93 3.35
C THR A 510 -13.55 33.74 3.48
N ASN A 511 -12.81 33.90 2.38
CA ASN A 511 -11.50 34.53 2.38
C ASN A 511 -11.15 35.13 1.02
N SER A 512 -12.01 35.96 0.45
CA SER A 512 -11.90 36.41 -0.96
C SER A 512 -10.61 37.15 -1.35
N ALA A 513 -9.75 37.46 -0.39
CA ALA A 513 -8.41 37.98 -0.63
C ALA A 513 -7.37 36.89 -0.95
N GLN A 514 -7.68 35.61 -0.72
CA GLN A 514 -6.86 34.43 -0.96
C GLN A 514 -5.43 34.57 -0.42
N THR A 515 -5.25 35.34 0.66
CA THR A 515 -3.95 35.59 1.27
C THR A 515 -3.37 34.28 1.80
N ASP A 516 -2.18 33.92 1.35
CA ASP A 516 -1.39 32.79 1.83
C ASP A 516 0.03 33.32 2.07
N THR A 517 0.36 33.58 3.33
CA THR A 517 1.62 34.25 3.71
C THR A 517 2.84 33.33 3.57
N ASN A 518 2.66 32.01 3.61
CA ASN A 518 3.76 31.05 3.58
C ASN A 518 3.83 30.21 2.28
N GLU A 519 2.92 30.45 1.35
CA GLU A 519 2.84 29.85 0.01
C GLU A 519 2.73 28.32 0.05
N ASN A 520 2.05 27.76 1.06
CA ASN A 520 1.85 26.32 1.20
C ASN A 520 0.57 25.81 0.49
N GLY A 521 -0.24 26.70 -0.08
CA GLY A 521 -1.49 26.39 -0.77
C GLY A 521 -2.73 26.40 0.13
N ILE A 522 -2.61 26.83 1.39
CA ILE A 522 -3.70 26.98 2.37
C ILE A 522 -3.76 28.46 2.77
N GLY A 523 -4.91 29.11 2.62
CA GLY A 523 -5.02 30.54 2.89
C GLY A 523 -4.98 30.91 4.38
N ASP A 524 -4.39 32.04 4.74
CA ASP A 524 -4.28 32.66 6.06
C ASP A 524 -5.59 32.60 6.90
N SER A 525 -6.74 32.74 6.24
CA SER A 525 -8.06 32.73 6.89
C SER A 525 -8.48 31.36 7.42
N CYS A 526 -8.04 30.30 6.76
CA CYS A 526 -8.19 28.92 7.22
C CYS A 526 -6.89 28.36 7.79
N GLU A 527 -5.78 29.09 7.66
CA GLU A 527 -4.49 28.86 8.30
C GLU A 527 -4.49 29.49 9.70
N LEU A 528 -5.07 28.77 10.64
CA LEU A 528 -5.08 29.20 12.04
C LEU A 528 -3.66 29.01 12.62
N GLN A 529 -2.95 30.13 12.83
CA GLN A 529 -1.74 30.31 13.66
C GLN A 529 -0.91 29.03 13.90
N ASP A 530 0.12 28.76 13.09
CA ASP A 530 1.17 27.75 13.34
C ASP A 530 2.40 28.47 13.91
N SER A 531 2.59 28.43 15.23
CA SER A 531 3.61 29.19 15.94
C SER A 531 5.02 28.60 15.83
N ASP A 532 5.20 27.42 15.23
CA ASP A 532 6.52 26.79 15.06
C ASP A 532 6.90 26.42 13.62
N GLY A 533 5.96 26.58 12.69
CA GLY A 533 6.15 26.49 11.24
C GLY A 533 6.34 25.07 10.74
N ASP A 534 5.71 24.09 11.38
CA ASP A 534 5.80 22.68 11.01
C ASP A 534 4.73 22.20 10.02
N GLY A 535 3.80 23.09 9.64
CA GLY A 535 2.69 22.83 8.73
C GLY A 535 1.41 22.39 9.44
N ILE A 536 1.33 22.48 10.77
CA ILE A 536 0.17 22.11 11.58
C ILE A 536 -0.24 23.31 12.45
N GLN A 537 -1.53 23.64 12.46
CA GLN A 537 -2.09 24.80 13.15
C GLN A 537 -2.03 24.66 14.68
N ASP A 538 -1.73 25.71 15.45
CA ASP A 538 -1.60 25.69 16.93
C ASP A 538 -2.81 25.07 17.66
N THR A 539 -4.00 25.17 17.06
CA THR A 539 -5.22 24.58 17.62
C THR A 539 -5.29 23.07 17.46
N ASP A 540 -4.59 22.54 16.46
CA ASP A 540 -4.53 21.13 16.06
C ASP A 540 -3.12 20.53 16.22
N ASP A 541 -2.15 21.37 16.60
CA ASP A 541 -0.78 21.04 16.90
C ASP A 541 -0.67 20.62 18.37
N ASN A 542 -0.19 19.39 18.58
CA ASN A 542 0.07 18.86 19.91
C ASN A 542 1.38 19.40 20.52
N CYS A 543 2.16 20.17 19.78
CA CYS A 543 3.31 20.90 20.28
C CYS A 543 3.41 22.30 19.65
N PRO A 544 2.46 23.22 19.94
CA PRO A 544 2.30 24.53 19.26
C PRO A 544 3.49 25.48 19.22
N TYR A 545 4.66 25.14 19.76
CA TYR A 545 5.84 26.01 19.78
C TYR A 545 7.14 25.23 19.48
N LEU A 546 7.06 23.98 18.99
CA LEU A 546 8.19 23.10 18.74
C LEU A 546 8.01 22.16 17.53
N ALA A 547 8.44 22.63 16.35
CA ALA A 547 8.16 21.99 15.08
C ALA A 547 8.21 20.46 15.03
N ASN A 548 7.07 19.87 14.67
CA ASN A 548 6.80 18.44 14.64
C ASN A 548 5.69 18.06 13.66
N GLY A 549 5.80 18.41 12.37
CA GLY A 549 4.69 18.26 11.39
C GLY A 549 4.07 16.86 11.26
N GLU A 550 4.75 15.82 11.76
CA GLU A 550 4.23 14.45 11.91
C GLU A 550 3.27 14.26 13.10
N GLN A 551 3.09 15.27 13.94
CA GLN A 551 2.21 15.33 15.13
C GLN A 551 2.34 14.09 16.02
N SER A 552 3.57 13.65 16.25
CA SER A 552 3.85 12.41 16.99
C SER A 552 3.60 12.55 18.50
N ASP A 553 2.38 12.22 18.93
CA ASP A 553 2.01 12.05 20.35
C ASP A 553 1.89 10.56 20.70
N THR A 554 3.03 9.95 21.08
CA THR A 554 3.11 8.51 21.38
C THR A 554 2.35 8.12 22.67
N ASN A 555 2.04 9.09 23.52
CA ASN A 555 1.38 8.90 24.83
C ASN A 555 -0.10 9.25 24.80
N GLY A 556 -0.59 9.93 23.76
CA GLY A 556 -1.99 10.28 23.54
C GLY A 556 -2.56 11.22 24.59
N ASP A 557 -1.71 12.06 25.20
CA ASP A 557 -2.14 13.03 26.21
C ASP A 557 -2.43 14.42 25.65
N GLY A 558 -2.31 14.59 24.32
CA GLY A 558 -2.49 15.85 23.64
C GLY A 558 -1.23 16.72 23.64
N THR A 559 -0.07 16.16 24.02
CA THR A 559 1.24 16.82 23.88
C THR A 559 2.23 16.00 23.05
N GLY A 560 2.70 16.56 21.94
CA GLY A 560 3.61 15.95 20.97
C GLY A 560 5.07 15.85 21.39
N LYS A 561 5.89 15.28 20.50
CA LYS A 561 7.36 15.32 20.58
C LYS A 561 7.94 15.55 19.19
N SER A 562 8.74 16.61 19.03
CA SER A 562 9.47 16.89 17.79
C SER A 562 10.42 15.78 17.36
N SER A 563 10.25 15.34 16.11
CA SER A 563 11.12 14.45 15.35
C SER A 563 12.20 15.26 14.61
N GLY A 564 13.02 16.01 15.35
CA GLY A 564 13.93 16.97 14.73
C GLY A 564 15.21 17.28 15.51
N GLY A 565 15.75 16.35 16.28
CA GLY A 565 17.02 16.52 16.97
C GLY A 565 18.26 16.54 16.05
N LYS A 566 18.37 17.47 15.09
CA LYS A 566 19.71 18.01 14.79
C LYS A 566 20.13 18.77 16.04
N SER A 567 21.25 18.37 16.63
CA SER A 567 21.85 19.05 17.78
C SER A 567 22.08 20.52 17.47
N VAL A 568 21.13 21.38 17.84
CA VAL A 568 21.42 22.79 18.10
C VAL A 568 21.94 22.84 19.53
N ILE A 569 23.25 23.03 19.64
CA ILE A 569 23.91 23.33 20.91
C ILE A 569 23.41 24.71 21.37
N HIS A 570 22.32 24.76 22.14
CA HIS A 570 22.05 25.93 22.97
C HIS A 570 22.88 25.81 24.25
N ARG A 571 23.95 26.60 24.26
CA ARG A 571 24.88 26.78 25.38
C ARG A 571 24.15 27.46 26.54
N LEU A 572 23.48 26.69 27.40
CA LEU A 572 23.04 27.18 28.71
C LEU A 572 24.10 26.89 29.76
N LEU A 573 24.70 27.98 30.22
CA LEU A 573 25.67 28.06 31.31
C LEU A 573 25.08 27.50 32.62
N ASN A 574 25.50 26.31 33.02
CA ASN A 574 26.16 26.03 34.32
C ASN A 574 25.98 24.58 34.79
N ARG A 575 27.13 23.94 35.05
CA ARG A 575 27.41 22.81 35.95
C ARG A 575 27.07 21.39 35.46
N ASP A 576 28.09 20.80 34.83
CA ASP A 576 28.61 19.43 34.97
C ASP A 576 27.65 18.33 35.44
N LEU A 577 26.98 17.67 34.50
CA LEU A 577 26.60 16.26 34.60
C LEU A 577 26.31 15.71 33.20
N VAL A 578 27.16 14.78 32.72
CA VAL A 578 26.96 14.04 31.48
C VAL A 578 26.45 12.64 31.84
N TYR A 579 25.29 12.23 31.32
CA TYR A 579 24.78 10.86 31.42
C TYR A 579 24.91 10.16 30.06
N LEU A 580 25.44 8.94 30.07
CA LEU A 580 25.46 8.04 28.91
C LEU A 580 24.55 6.85 29.22
N VAL A 581 23.47 6.67 28.45
CA VAL A 581 22.53 5.56 28.62
C VAL A 581 22.78 4.51 27.54
N LEU A 582 23.31 3.36 27.93
CA LEU A 582 23.32 2.13 27.12
C LEU A 582 22.47 1.07 27.82
N LYS A 583 21.49 0.53 27.07
CA LYS A 583 20.62 -0.62 27.34
C LYS A 583 20.61 -1.15 28.79
N GLY A 584 19.72 -0.59 29.62
CA GLY A 584 18.91 -1.38 30.54
C GLY A 584 19.54 -1.91 31.83
N SER A 585 20.65 -1.37 32.35
CA SER A 585 21.10 -1.67 33.72
C SER A 585 21.85 -0.49 34.35
N LEU A 586 21.34 0.04 35.48
CA LEU A 586 22.02 1.04 36.30
C LEU A 586 23.20 0.39 37.05
N LEU A 587 24.42 0.80 36.71
CA LEU A 587 25.64 0.44 37.45
C LEU A 587 26.25 1.72 38.02
N PHE A 588 26.26 1.84 39.35
CA PHE A 588 26.96 2.89 40.07
C PHE A 588 28.47 2.60 40.02
N ILE A 589 29.26 3.52 39.47
CA ILE A 589 30.72 3.53 39.61
C ILE A 589 31.10 4.83 40.30
N ASP A 590 31.50 4.73 41.58
CA ASP A 590 32.22 5.78 42.29
C ASP A 590 33.62 5.92 41.68
N TYR A 591 33.93 7.08 41.08
CA TYR A 591 35.30 7.40 40.67
C TYR A 591 36.00 8.18 41.79
N LEU A 592 36.79 7.47 42.59
CA LEU A 592 37.81 8.10 43.44
C LEU A 592 38.87 8.72 42.53
N ARG A 593 39.09 10.03 42.72
CA ARG A 593 40.19 10.82 42.15
C ARG A 593 41.54 10.14 42.39
N GLY A 594 42.41 10.13 41.38
CA GLY A 594 43.82 9.84 41.61
C GLY A 594 44.67 9.78 40.33
N THR A 595 45.26 10.94 40.01
CA THR A 595 46.44 11.21 39.15
C THR A 595 46.42 10.78 37.70
#